data_AF-A0A8J2MRH2-F1
#
_entry.id   AF-A0A8J2MRH2-F1
#
_cell.length_a   1.000
_cell.length_b   1.000
_cell.length_c   1.000
_cell.angle_alpha   90.00
_cell.angle_beta   90.00
_cell.angle_gamma   90.00
#
_symmetry.space_group_name_H-M   'P 1'
#
loop_
_entity.id
_entity.type
_entity.pdbx_description
1 polymer ?
#
loop_
_entity_poly.entity_id
_entity_poly.type
_entity_poly.pdbx_seq_one_letter_code
_entity_poly.pdbx_strand_id
1 'polypeptide(L)' 'MIQFISRDSSINAPPSFRPAKKYSDISGLQAKYTDPQTKLYYATAEEFATVRSLPMDITAGYLALRGASSIVG' A
#
# COMPACT_ATOMS: atom_id res chain seq x y z
N MET A 1 -12.30 -23.11 -41.06
CA MET A 1 -12.96 -23.59 -39.83
C MET A 1 -11.98 -24.59 -39.23
N ILE A 2 -11.18 -24.30 -38.21
CA ILE A 2 -11.43 -23.64 -36.92
C ILE A 2 -10.06 -23.18 -36.36
N GLN A 3 -9.94 -21.93 -35.91
CA GLN A 3 -8.81 -21.47 -35.09
C GLN A 3 -8.91 -22.13 -33.72
N PHE A 4 -7.90 -22.92 -33.32
CA PHE A 4 -7.75 -23.40 -31.95
C PHE A 4 -7.36 -22.22 -31.05
N ILE A 5 -8.37 -21.54 -30.52
CA ILE A 5 -8.16 -20.56 -29.46
C ILE A 5 -7.94 -21.37 -28.18
N SER A 6 -6.66 -21.58 -27.84
CA SER A 6 -6.26 -21.87 -26.46
C SER A 6 -6.71 -20.68 -25.62
N ARG A 7 -7.93 -20.78 -25.06
CA ARG A 7 -8.41 -19.83 -24.06
C ARG A 7 -7.58 -20.08 -22.81
N ASP A 8 -6.44 -19.39 -22.70
CA ASP A 8 -5.86 -19.10 -21.40
C ASP A 8 -6.94 -18.34 -20.63
N SER A 9 -7.68 -19.10 -19.84
CA SER A 9 -8.65 -18.57 -18.90
C SER A 9 -7.79 -17.81 -17.92
N SER A 10 -7.80 -16.48 -18.02
CA SER A 10 -7.22 -15.59 -17.03
C SER A 10 -7.91 -15.89 -15.70
N ILE A 11 -7.38 -16.85 -14.95
CA ILE A 11 -7.78 -17.16 -13.58
C ILE A 11 -7.19 -16.02 -12.75
N ASN A 12 -7.85 -14.87 -12.81
CA ASN A 12 -7.64 -13.84 -11.81
C ASN A 12 -8.21 -14.38 -10.50
N ALA A 13 -7.37 -14.44 -9.47
CA ALA A 13 -7.83 -14.78 -8.14
C ALA A 13 -8.97 -13.82 -7.76
N PRO A 14 -10.06 -14.32 -7.17
CA PRO A 14 -11.13 -13.47 -6.72
C PRO A 14 -10.57 -12.44 -5.72
N PRO A 15 -11.08 -11.20 -5.72
CA PRO A 15 -10.65 -10.18 -4.76
C PRO A 15 -10.85 -10.71 -3.34
N SER A 16 -9.86 -10.48 -2.47
CA SER A 16 -9.95 -10.91 -1.08
C SER A 16 -11.11 -10.20 -0.39
N PHE A 17 -12.09 -10.97 0.10
CA PHE A 17 -13.15 -10.47 0.97
C PHE A 17 -12.68 -10.16 2.40
N ARG A 18 -11.48 -10.62 2.78
CA ARG A 18 -10.92 -10.32 4.10
C ARG A 18 -10.31 -8.91 4.08
N PRO A 19 -10.66 -8.04 5.04
CA PRO A 19 -10.05 -6.72 5.12
C PRO A 19 -8.53 -6.87 5.30
N ALA A 20 -7.77 -6.13 4.48
CA ALA A 20 -6.33 -6.14 4.56
C ALA A 20 -5.88 -5.55 5.91
N LYS A 21 -4.99 -6.27 6.60
CA LYS A 21 -4.33 -5.74 7.80
C LYS A 21 -3.37 -4.63 7.38
N LYS A 22 -3.44 -3.50 8.07
CA LYS A 22 -2.51 -2.38 7.89
C LYS A 22 -1.35 -2.52 8.85
N TYR A 23 -0.15 -2.30 8.35
CA TYR A 23 1.09 -2.29 9.13
C TYR A 23 1.76 -0.94 9.02
N SER A 24 2.49 -0.56 10.05
CA SER A 24 3.24 0.69 10.11
C SER A 24 4.32 0.67 9.04
N ASP A 25 4.43 1.75 8.28
CA ASP A 25 5.47 1.88 7.25
C ASP A 25 6.86 2.08 7.87
N ILE A 26 6.93 2.40 9.17
CA ILE A 26 8.18 2.61 9.91
C ILE A 26 8.62 1.35 10.65
N SER A 27 7.77 0.78 11.53
CA SER A 27 8.16 -0.35 12.38
C SER A 27 7.65 -1.72 11.93
N GLY A 28 6.71 -1.77 10.98
CA GLY A 28 6.06 -3.01 10.58
C GLY A 28 5.04 -3.56 11.60
N LEU A 29 4.81 -2.88 12.73
CA LEU A 29 3.77 -3.26 13.70
C LEU A 29 2.37 -2.99 13.14
N GLN A 30 1.33 -3.58 13.72
CA GLN A 30 -0.04 -3.32 13.29
C GLN A 30 -0.38 -1.82 13.43
N ALA A 31 -0.65 -1.17 12.30
CA ALA A 31 -0.98 0.25 12.28
C ALA A 31 -2.44 0.46 12.66
N LYS A 32 -2.66 1.33 13.64
CA LYS A 32 -4.00 1.79 14.05
C LYS A 32 -4.40 3.09 13.37
N TYR A 33 -3.42 3.85 12.89
CA TYR A 33 -3.62 5.21 12.41
C TYR A 33 -2.98 5.43 11.05
N THR A 34 -3.45 6.48 10.37
CA THR A 34 -2.97 6.93 9.08
C THR A 34 -2.88 8.44 9.10
N ASP A 35 -1.73 9.00 8.74
CA ASP A 35 -1.58 10.45 8.68
C ASP A 35 -2.26 10.98 7.40
N PRO A 36 -3.16 11.98 7.49
CA PRO A 36 -3.91 12.46 6.33
C PRO A 36 -3.04 13.21 5.30
N GLN A 37 -1.89 13.76 5.70
CA GLN A 37 -1.00 14.54 4.85
C GLN A 37 -0.07 13.64 4.03
N THR A 38 0.61 12.71 4.69
CA THR A 38 1.60 11.81 4.08
C THR A 38 1.01 10.49 3.62
N LYS A 39 -0.20 10.12 4.09
CA LYS A 39 -0.83 8.80 3.87
C LYS A 39 -0.04 7.61 4.44
N LEU A 40 0.99 7.86 5.25
CA LEU A 40 1.72 6.80 5.94
C LEU A 40 0.91 6.22 7.10
N TYR A 41 1.09 4.94 7.32
CA TYR A 41 0.52 4.15 8.40
C TYR A 41 1.50 4.13 9.58
N TYR A 42 0.97 4.30 10.78
CA TYR A 42 1.77 4.30 12.01
C TYR A 42 1.00 3.65 13.17
N ALA A 43 1.75 3.16 14.17
CA ALA A 43 1.24 2.43 15.32
C ALA A 43 1.26 3.26 16.61
N THR A 44 2.24 4.15 16.79
CA THR A 44 2.48 4.89 18.04
C THR A 44 2.59 6.40 17.82
N ALA A 45 2.50 7.18 18.90
CA ALA A 45 2.65 8.64 18.85
C ALA A 45 4.10 9.07 18.49
N GLU A 46 5.10 8.27 18.84
CA GLU A 46 6.49 8.52 18.47
C GLU A 46 6.69 8.42 16.96
N GLU A 47 6.11 7.38 16.33
CA GLU A 47 6.12 7.25 14.88
C GLU A 47 5.38 8.40 14.19
N PHE A 48 4.32 8.93 14.80
CA PHE A 48 3.62 10.10 14.26
C PHE A 48 4.54 11.32 14.17
N ALA A 49 5.36 11.57 15.19
CA ALA A 49 6.35 12.64 15.17
C ALA A 49 7.38 12.42 14.05
N THR A 50 7.85 11.18 13.88
CA THR A 50 8.74 10.80 12.79
C THR A 50 8.09 11.06 11.43
N VAL A 51 6.89 10.52 11.17
CA VAL A 51 6.13 10.71 9.92
C VAL A 51 5.97 12.19 9.57
N ARG A 52 5.72 13.05 10.56
CA ARG A 52 5.57 14.50 10.36
C ARG A 52 6.87 15.23 10.06
N SER A 53 7.99 14.70 10.52
CA SER A 53 9.32 15.26 10.26
C SER A 53 9.95 14.78 8.95
N LEU A 54 9.42 13.69 8.36
CA LEU A 54 9.95 13.12 7.13
C LEU A 54 9.70 14.06 5.93
N PRO A 55 10.71 14.25 5.06
CA PRO A 55 10.52 14.98 3.82
C PRO A 55 9.66 14.19 2.79
N MET A 56 9.15 14.91 1.79
CA MET A 56 8.15 14.40 0.82
C MET A 56 8.68 13.27 -0.07
N ASP A 57 9.97 13.29 -0.39
CA ASP A 57 10.68 12.27 -1.15
C ASP A 57 10.72 10.93 -0.42
N ILE A 58 11.01 10.95 0.88
CA ILE A 58 11.06 9.75 1.72
C ILE A 58 9.66 9.16 1.91
N THR A 59 8.66 10.00 2.18
CA THR A 59 7.25 9.57 2.29
C THR A 59 6.75 8.97 0.98
N ALA A 60 7.09 9.54 -0.17
CA ALA A 60 6.79 8.96 -1.48
C ALA A 60 7.47 7.59 -1.68
N GLY A 61 8.71 7.44 -1.23
CA GLY A 61 9.43 6.15 -1.23
C GLY A 61 8.69 5.08 -0.43
N TYR A 62 8.27 5.39 0.80
CA TYR A 62 7.47 4.46 1.62
C TYR A 62 6.14 4.09 0.97
N LEU A 63 5.44 5.06 0.37
CA LEU A 63 4.19 4.80 -0.36
C LEU A 63 4.43 3.91 -1.59
N ALA A 64 5.53 4.12 -2.33
CA ALA A 64 5.89 3.30 -3.48
C ALA A 64 6.16 1.85 -3.09
N LEU A 65 6.89 1.63 -1.99
CA LEU A 65 7.14 0.29 -1.46
C LEU A 65 5.86 -0.43 -1.05
N ARG A 66 4.87 0.31 -0.53
CA ARG A 66 3.54 -0.23 -0.21
C ARG A 66 2.65 -0.47 -1.43
N GLY A 67 3.06 -0.04 -2.62
CA GLY A 67 2.22 -0.05 -3.83
C GLY A 67 1.11 1.02 -3.79
N ALA A 68 1.26 2.05 -2.97
CA ALA A 68 0.36 3.19 -2.85
C ALA A 68 0.89 4.45 -3.57
N SER A 69 1.93 4.31 -4.41
CA SER A 69 2.38 5.40 -5.27
C SER A 69 1.34 5.63 -6.36
N SER A 70 0.62 6.75 -6.26
CA SER A 70 -0.22 7.24 -7.35
C SER A 70 0.68 7.66 -8.51
N ILE A 71 0.99 6.73 -9.42
CA ILE A 71 1.41 7.13 -10.77
C ILE A 71 0.17 7.70 -11.46
N VAL A 72 -0.14 8.97 -11.22
CA VAL A 72 -1.13 9.66 -12.05
C VAL A 72 -0.48 9.85 -13.42
N GLY A 73 -0.90 9.03 -14.37
CA GLY A 73 -0.65 9.15 -15.81
C GLY A 73 -1.98 9.21 -16.52
#